data_AF-A0A086QSK9-F1
#
_entry.id   AF-A0A086QSK9-F1
#
_cell.length_a   1.000
_cell.length_b   1.000
_cell.length_c   1.000
_cell.angle_alpha   90.00
_cell.angle_beta   90.00
_cell.angle_gamma   90.00
#
_symmetry.space_group_name_H-M   'P 1'
#
loop_
_entity.id
_entity.type
_entity.pdbx_description
1 polymer ?
#
loop_
_entity_poly.entity_id
_entity_poly.type
_entity_poly.pdbx_seq_one_letter_code
_entity_poly.pdbx_strand_id
1 'polypeptide(L)'
;QFSGDAGPLRSIYTDAHVVVTKEVEPDYWLTLVFNACELGGSASTSEGVKGGVDAKANRLADFGGLDEDNQEIILMGILDKFYQYFRLLHGRFALFVERGNRQHLSDLVEDYCPAFLDTIDPQNLSLFHRVDGFHFGPLDRLPYLHLPSFVSVLQNKFPCILHAALLLNGCLLFS
;
A
#
# COMPACT_ATOMS: atom_id res chain seq x y z
N GLN A 1 -28.42 -14.46 9.18
CA GLN A 1 -27.13 -14.12 8.55
C GLN A 1 -27.13 -12.60 8.45
N PHE A 2 -26.28 -11.92 9.22
CA PHE A 2 -26.37 -10.46 9.43
C PHE A 2 -25.66 -9.62 8.36
N SER A 3 -24.91 -10.27 7.48
CA SER A 3 -24.37 -9.69 6.24
C SER A 3 -25.28 -10.12 5.09
N GLY A 4 -26.08 -9.21 4.54
CA GLY A 4 -26.79 -9.43 3.27
C GLY A 4 -25.80 -9.43 2.09
N ASP A 5 -25.93 -8.46 1.18
CA ASP A 5 -25.02 -8.21 0.05
C ASP A 5 -23.70 -7.50 0.43
N ALA A 6 -23.44 -7.26 1.72
CA ALA A 6 -22.29 -6.47 2.18
C ALA A 6 -20.93 -7.19 2.00
N GLY A 7 -20.95 -8.45 1.58
CA GLY A 7 -19.74 -9.26 1.43
C GLY A 7 -19.13 -9.66 2.77
N PRO A 8 -17.89 -10.17 2.75
CA PRO A 8 -17.19 -10.63 3.94
C PRO A 8 -16.82 -9.47 4.88
N LEU A 9 -16.66 -9.79 6.17
CA LEU A 9 -16.23 -8.84 7.20
C LEU A 9 -14.88 -8.20 6.82
N ARG A 10 -14.77 -6.88 6.97
CA ARG A 10 -13.58 -6.11 6.55
C ARG A 10 -12.84 -5.48 7.70
N SER A 11 -13.55 -4.98 8.71
CA SER A 11 -12.96 -4.34 9.87
C SER A 11 -13.70 -4.69 11.16
N ILE A 12 -12.96 -4.72 12.26
CA ILE A 12 -13.48 -4.87 13.62
C ILE A 12 -12.80 -3.81 14.48
N TYR A 13 -13.60 -2.93 15.08
CA TYR A 13 -13.13 -1.93 16.01
C TYR A 13 -13.40 -2.40 17.45
N THR A 14 -12.36 -2.36 18.27
CA THR A 14 -12.44 -2.62 19.71
C THR A 14 -11.76 -1.47 20.45
N ASP A 15 -11.99 -1.36 21.75
CA ASP A 15 -11.40 -0.29 22.58
C ASP A 15 -9.87 -0.25 22.52
N ALA A 16 -9.22 -1.40 22.29
CA ALA A 16 -7.76 -1.52 22.29
C ALA A 16 -7.16 -1.76 20.89
N HIS A 17 -7.93 -2.31 19.96
CA HIS A 17 -7.41 -2.76 18.66
C HIS A 17 -8.37 -2.49 17.52
N VAL A 18 -7.80 -2.18 16.36
CA VAL A 18 -8.50 -2.15 15.08
C VAL A 18 -7.98 -3.31 14.24
N VAL A 19 -8.86 -4.24 13.87
CA VAL A 19 -8.52 -5.39 13.04
C VAL A 19 -9.08 -5.13 11.66
N VAL A 20 -8.25 -5.22 10.62
CA VAL A 20 -8.69 -5.17 9.22
C VAL A 20 -8.31 -6.46 8.52
N THR A 21 -9.24 -6.98 7.72
CA THR A 21 -9.05 -8.24 6.99
C THR A 21 -9.54 -8.12 5.56
N LYS A 22 -8.83 -8.77 4.66
CA LYS A 22 -9.16 -8.78 3.24
C LYS A 22 -8.78 -10.09 2.59
N GLU A 23 -9.62 -10.53 1.67
CA GLU A 23 -9.26 -11.54 0.69
C GLU A 23 -8.37 -10.93 -0.39
N VAL A 24 -7.12 -11.37 -0.46
CA VAL A 24 -6.09 -10.86 -1.40
C VAL A 24 -5.93 -11.73 -2.63
N GLU A 25 -6.24 -13.03 -2.51
CA GLU A 25 -6.42 -14.01 -3.58
C GLU A 25 -7.62 -14.89 -3.22
N PRO A 26 -8.26 -15.59 -4.18
CA PRO A 26 -9.35 -16.52 -3.86
C PRO A 26 -8.93 -17.53 -2.80
N ASP A 27 -9.63 -17.55 -1.66
CA ASP A 27 -9.34 -18.38 -0.48
C ASP A 27 -8.08 -17.99 0.34
N TYR A 28 -7.47 -16.83 0.07
CA TYR A 28 -6.33 -16.31 0.84
C TYR A 28 -6.67 -14.98 1.50
N TRP A 29 -6.61 -14.99 2.84
CA TRP A 29 -6.96 -13.87 3.69
C TRP A 29 -5.73 -13.29 4.36
N LEU A 30 -5.63 -11.97 4.33
CA LEU A 30 -4.62 -11.22 5.06
C LEU A 30 -5.31 -10.37 6.12
N THR A 31 -4.74 -10.36 7.32
CA THR A 31 -5.28 -9.62 8.46
C THR A 31 -4.17 -8.80 9.09
N LEU A 32 -4.40 -7.50 9.27
CA LEU A 32 -3.54 -6.62 10.06
C LEU A 32 -4.29 -6.14 11.30
N VAL A 33 -3.56 -6.06 12.42
CA VAL A 33 -4.07 -5.59 13.71
C VAL A 33 -3.29 -4.36 14.13
N PHE A 34 -4.01 -3.28 14.37
CA PHE A 34 -3.47 -2.01 14.82
C PHE A 34 -3.85 -1.78 16.27
N ASN A 35 -2.96 -1.17 17.05
CA ASN A 35 -3.27 -0.70 18.39
C ASN A 35 -4.08 0.61 18.29
N ALA A 36 -5.30 0.64 18.83
CA ALA A 36 -6.19 1.78 18.72
C ALA A 36 -5.63 3.03 19.42
N CYS A 37 -4.92 2.88 20.54
CA CYS A 37 -4.33 3.99 21.29
C CYS A 37 -3.13 4.63 20.58
N GLU A 38 -2.37 3.86 19.79
CA GLU A 38 -1.25 4.40 19.01
C GLU A 38 -1.70 5.01 17.69
N LEU A 39 -2.85 4.55 17.18
CA LEU A 39 -3.45 5.02 15.94
C LEU A 39 -4.24 6.33 16.13
N GLY A 40 -4.99 6.44 17.23
CA GLY A 40 -5.62 7.68 17.69
C GLY A 40 -4.77 8.31 18.77
N GLY A 41 -3.78 9.12 18.38
CA GLY A 41 -2.80 9.71 19.30
C GLY A 41 -3.42 10.19 20.62
N SER A 42 -2.98 9.57 21.72
CA SER A 42 -3.31 9.87 23.13
C SER A 42 -4.51 10.81 23.34
N ALA A 43 -5.72 10.25 23.40
CA ALA A 43 -6.81 10.89 24.14
C ALA A 43 -6.54 10.79 25.65
N SER A 44 -5.48 11.43 26.14
CA SER A 44 -5.30 11.74 27.55
C SER A 44 -5.54 13.22 27.75
N THR A 45 -6.66 13.53 28.39
CA THR A 45 -7.03 14.79 29.04
C THR A 45 -5.89 15.78 29.26
N SER A 46 -5.99 16.98 28.67
CA SER A 46 -5.35 18.18 29.21
C SER A 46 -6.24 19.39 28.98
N GLU A 47 -6.83 19.88 30.07
CA GLU A 47 -7.18 21.29 30.21
C GLU A 47 -5.94 22.16 29.91
N GLY A 48 -6.20 23.41 29.52
CA GLY A 48 -5.35 24.17 28.61
C GLY A 48 -3.89 24.45 28.99
N VAL A 49 -3.05 24.58 27.96
CA VAL A 49 -1.88 25.47 27.94
C VAL A 49 -1.74 26.09 26.56
N LYS A 50 -1.53 27.42 26.53
CA LYS A 50 -1.27 28.24 25.35
C LYS A 50 0.13 28.00 24.77
N GLY A 51 0.21 27.95 23.44
CA GLY A 51 1.31 28.53 22.66
C GLY A 51 2.46 27.59 22.27
N GLY A 52 2.64 27.39 20.96
CA GLY A 52 3.82 26.77 20.36
C GLY A 52 3.47 25.96 19.12
N VAL A 53 3.92 26.41 17.95
CA VAL A 53 3.64 25.78 16.65
C VAL A 53 4.54 24.57 16.46
N ASP A 54 4.02 23.38 16.74
CA ASP A 54 4.63 22.11 16.33
C ASP A 54 3.73 21.42 15.31
N ALA A 55 4.03 21.60 14.02
CA ALA A 55 3.33 20.97 12.89
C ALA A 55 3.33 19.43 12.93
N LYS A 56 4.03 18.82 13.90
CA LYS A 56 4.20 17.38 14.12
C LYS A 56 3.08 16.76 14.95
N ALA A 57 2.51 17.47 15.92
CA ALA A 57 1.41 16.97 16.75
C ALA A 57 0.05 17.02 16.02
N ASN A 58 -0.04 17.84 14.96
CA ASN A 58 -1.31 18.13 14.29
C ASN A 58 -1.77 17.03 13.32
N ARG A 59 -0.89 16.10 12.91
CA ARG A 59 -1.21 15.06 11.91
C ARG A 59 -1.67 13.73 12.52
N LEU A 60 -1.13 13.33 13.66
CA LEU A 60 -1.62 12.14 14.37
C LEU A 60 -3.02 12.36 14.96
N ALA A 61 -3.32 13.61 15.34
CA ALA A 61 -4.67 14.05 15.71
C ALA A 61 -5.64 14.01 14.52
N ASP A 62 -5.14 14.10 13.28
CA ASP A 62 -5.96 14.07 12.05
C ASP A 62 -6.53 12.68 11.82
N PHE A 63 -5.73 11.60 11.96
CA PHE A 63 -6.21 10.23 11.80
C PHE A 63 -7.24 9.82 12.87
N GLY A 64 -6.96 10.11 14.14
CA GLY A 64 -7.89 9.83 15.25
C GLY A 64 -9.19 10.64 15.20
N GLY A 65 -9.21 11.75 14.43
CA GLY A 65 -10.39 12.58 14.19
C GLY A 65 -11.20 12.20 12.94
N LEU A 66 -10.74 11.23 12.14
CA LEU A 66 -11.49 10.71 11.00
C LEU A 66 -12.69 9.85 11.46
N ASP A 67 -13.71 9.78 10.62
CA ASP A 67 -14.78 8.80 10.73
C ASP A 67 -14.26 7.37 10.49
N GLU A 68 -14.93 6.40 11.09
CA GLU A 68 -14.57 4.97 11.03
C GLU A 68 -14.46 4.47 9.58
N ASP A 69 -15.27 5.01 8.67
CA ASP A 69 -15.24 4.70 7.24
C ASP A 69 -13.91 5.12 6.60
N ASN A 70 -13.43 6.35 6.84
CA ASN A 70 -12.16 6.81 6.28
C ASN A 70 -10.97 6.09 6.92
N GLN A 71 -11.04 5.78 8.22
CA GLN A 71 -10.01 4.98 8.88
C GLN A 71 -9.94 3.58 8.25
N GLU A 72 -11.08 2.92 8.06
CA GLU A 72 -11.15 1.61 7.39
C GLU A 72 -10.53 1.70 5.98
N ILE A 73 -10.90 2.73 5.22
CA ILE A 73 -10.39 2.96 3.85
C ILE A 73 -8.85 3.06 3.83
N ILE A 74 -8.24 3.76 4.80
CA ILE A 74 -6.79 3.93 4.90
C ILE A 74 -6.12 2.62 5.29
N LEU A 75 -6.60 1.95 6.34
CA LEU A 75 -6.03 0.71 6.85
C LEU A 75 -6.14 -0.43 5.82
N MET A 76 -7.25 -0.50 5.11
CA MET A 76 -7.41 -1.42 3.98
C MET A 76 -6.44 -1.09 2.83
N GLY A 77 -6.13 0.20 2.60
CA GLY A 77 -5.10 0.62 1.64
C GLY A 77 -3.71 0.11 2.00
N ILE A 78 -3.34 0.12 3.28
CA ILE A 78 -2.07 -0.45 3.76
C ILE A 78 -2.00 -1.95 3.46
N LEU A 79 -3.08 -2.67 3.75
CA LEU A 79 -3.19 -4.11 3.53
C LEU A 79 -3.15 -4.46 2.03
N ASP A 80 -3.71 -3.59 1.18
CA ASP A 80 -3.57 -3.67 -0.28
C ASP A 80 -2.13 -3.49 -0.74
N LYS A 81 -1.44 -2.47 -0.24
CA LYS A 81 -0.02 -2.23 -0.58
C LYS A 81 0.88 -3.37 -0.14
N PHE A 82 0.63 -3.94 1.04
CA PHE A 82 1.35 -5.12 1.53
C PHE A 82 1.36 -6.21 0.47
N TYR A 83 0.17 -6.61 0.01
CA TYR A 83 0.03 -7.71 -0.92
C TYR A 83 0.47 -7.34 -2.34
N GLN A 84 0.23 -6.12 -2.81
CA GLN A 84 0.71 -5.67 -4.11
C GLN A 84 2.24 -5.73 -4.22
N TYR A 85 2.96 -5.24 -3.20
CA TYR A 85 4.42 -5.31 -3.17
C TYR A 85 4.93 -6.73 -2.98
N PHE A 86 4.30 -7.52 -2.10
CA PHE A 86 4.62 -8.93 -1.97
C PHE A 86 4.49 -9.65 -3.33
N ARG A 87 3.36 -9.45 -4.01
CA ARG A 87 3.09 -10.06 -5.32
C ARG A 87 4.07 -9.60 -6.38
N LEU A 88 4.49 -8.34 -6.36
CA LEU A 88 5.47 -7.80 -7.29
C LEU A 88 6.86 -8.43 -7.10
N LEU A 89 7.28 -8.61 -5.85
CA LEU A 89 8.62 -9.10 -5.51
C LEU A 89 8.73 -10.63 -5.56
N HIS A 90 7.68 -11.33 -5.15
CA HIS A 90 7.71 -12.77 -4.86
C HIS A 90 6.67 -13.59 -5.63
N GLY A 91 5.66 -12.94 -6.21
CA GLY A 91 4.56 -13.60 -6.90
C GLY A 91 3.37 -13.93 -6.00
N ARG A 92 2.41 -14.69 -6.54
CA ARG A 92 1.15 -15.04 -5.85
C ARG A 92 1.37 -16.10 -4.77
N PHE A 93 0.64 -16.01 -3.65
CA PHE A 93 0.57 -17.05 -2.62
C PHE A 93 0.18 -18.40 -3.19
N ALA A 94 -0.81 -18.44 -4.10
CA ALA A 94 -1.25 -19.66 -4.76
C ALA A 94 -0.09 -20.42 -5.44
N LEU A 95 0.90 -19.72 -6.02
CA LEU A 95 2.04 -20.37 -6.68
C LEU A 95 2.92 -21.15 -5.70
N PHE A 96 3.06 -20.68 -4.46
CA PHE A 96 3.83 -21.39 -3.43
C PHE A 96 3.09 -22.64 -2.97
N VAL A 97 1.77 -22.55 -2.81
CA VAL A 97 0.92 -23.68 -2.38
C VAL A 97 0.82 -24.74 -3.47
N GLU A 98 0.58 -24.36 -4.73
CA GLU A 98 0.54 -25.25 -5.89
C GLU A 98 1.85 -26.04 -6.06
N ARG A 99 3.00 -25.43 -5.72
CA ARG A 99 4.33 -26.06 -5.78
C ARG A 99 4.69 -26.88 -4.54
N GLY A 100 3.82 -26.93 -3.53
CA GLY A 100 4.09 -27.61 -2.26
C GLY A 100 5.07 -26.88 -1.33
N ASN A 101 5.41 -25.61 -1.63
CA ASN A 101 6.43 -24.82 -0.94
C ASN A 101 5.83 -23.93 0.17
N ARG A 102 4.96 -24.51 1.00
CA ARG A 102 4.27 -23.76 2.07
C ARG A 102 5.21 -23.21 3.12
N GLN A 103 6.24 -23.97 3.49
CA GLN A 103 7.23 -23.53 4.46
C GLN A 103 8.02 -22.32 3.95
N HIS A 104 8.43 -22.37 2.69
CA HIS A 104 9.14 -21.25 2.07
C HIS A 104 8.30 -19.97 2.01
N LEU A 105 6.99 -20.08 1.76
CA LEU A 105 6.08 -18.94 1.86
C LEU A 105 6.03 -18.37 3.29
N SER A 106 6.00 -19.25 4.31
CA SER A 106 6.01 -18.84 5.71
C SER A 106 7.27 -18.07 6.06
N ASP A 107 8.44 -18.64 5.74
CA ASP A 107 9.75 -18.03 6.03
C ASP A 107 9.87 -16.67 5.32
N LEU A 108 9.40 -16.59 4.08
CA LEU A 108 9.47 -15.37 3.28
C LEU A 108 8.51 -14.29 3.78
N VAL A 109 7.31 -14.64 4.25
CA VAL A 109 6.40 -13.70 4.90
C VAL A 109 6.96 -13.23 6.24
N GLU A 110 7.62 -14.10 7.00
CA GLU A 110 8.27 -13.77 8.27
C GLU A 110 9.40 -12.74 8.08
N ASP A 111 10.20 -12.88 7.03
CA ASP A 111 11.24 -11.91 6.67
C ASP A 111 10.67 -10.61 6.08
N TYR A 112 9.62 -10.71 5.26
CA TYR A 112 9.03 -9.57 4.56
C TYR A 112 8.21 -8.66 5.47
N CYS A 113 7.48 -9.22 6.43
CA CYS A 113 6.58 -8.47 7.30
C CYS A 113 7.29 -7.32 8.05
N PRO A 114 8.40 -7.54 8.78
CA PRO A 114 9.14 -6.45 9.44
C PRO A 114 9.61 -5.39 8.45
N ALA A 115 10.18 -5.82 7.31
CA ALA A 115 10.68 -4.91 6.29
C ALA A 115 9.58 -4.02 5.69
N PHE A 116 8.37 -4.57 5.49
CA PHE A 116 7.23 -3.79 5.04
C PHE A 116 6.71 -2.85 6.14
N LEU A 117 6.62 -3.33 7.38
CA LEU A 117 6.17 -2.50 8.52
C LEU A 117 7.08 -1.29 8.72
N ASP A 118 8.39 -1.43 8.52
CA ASP A 118 9.34 -0.31 8.58
C ASP A 118 9.10 0.77 7.50
N THR A 119 8.38 0.43 6.41
CA THR A 119 8.00 1.41 5.37
C THR A 119 6.73 2.17 5.72
N ILE A 120 5.93 1.68 6.66
CA ILE A 120 4.72 2.36 7.11
C ILE A 120 5.14 3.40 8.13
N ASP A 121 4.85 4.66 7.85
CA ASP A 121 4.96 5.73 8.83
C ASP A 121 3.60 5.89 9.54
N PRO A 122 3.45 5.46 10.80
CA PRO A 122 2.20 5.61 11.54
C PRO A 122 1.79 7.08 11.69
N GLN A 123 2.75 8.01 11.58
CA GLN A 123 2.53 9.45 11.74
C GLN A 123 2.06 10.14 10.46
N ASN A 124 2.04 9.44 9.32
CA ASN A 124 1.61 9.98 8.02
C ASN A 124 0.50 9.13 7.36
N LEU A 125 -0.20 8.30 8.14
CA LEU A 125 -1.37 7.56 7.67
C LEU A 125 -2.43 8.53 7.15
N SER A 126 -2.75 8.39 5.87
CA SER A 126 -3.65 9.29 5.15
C SER A 126 -4.31 8.53 3.99
N LEU A 127 -5.37 9.09 3.43
CA LEU A 127 -6.06 8.52 2.26
C LEU A 127 -5.11 8.24 1.08
N PHE A 128 -3.94 8.90 1.01
CA PHE A 128 -2.90 8.62 0.02
C PHE A 128 -2.33 7.20 0.11
N HIS A 129 -2.48 6.47 1.22
CA HIS A 129 -2.11 5.06 1.30
C HIS A 129 -3.00 4.16 0.42
N ARG A 130 -4.23 4.62 0.12
CA ARG A 130 -5.13 3.95 -0.83
C ARG A 130 -4.95 4.44 -2.26
N VAL A 131 -4.44 5.66 -2.45
CA VAL A 131 -4.17 6.18 -3.79
C VAL A 131 -2.86 5.56 -4.28
N ASP A 132 -2.83 5.02 -5.50
CA ASP A 132 -1.58 4.61 -6.16
C ASP A 132 -0.66 5.82 -6.50
N GLY A 133 -0.90 6.99 -5.90
CA GLY A 133 -0.36 8.28 -6.28
C GLY A 133 -0.95 8.81 -7.59
N PHE A 134 -0.67 10.07 -7.90
CA PHE A 134 -0.65 10.51 -9.29
C PHE A 134 0.69 10.09 -9.87
N HIS A 135 0.69 9.12 -10.78
CA HIS A 135 1.88 8.83 -11.59
C HIS A 135 1.99 9.88 -12.69
N PHE A 136 2.47 11.08 -12.34
CA PHE A 136 3.20 11.86 -13.32
C PHE A 136 4.53 11.14 -13.52
N GLY A 137 4.65 10.38 -14.62
CA GLY A 137 5.94 9.85 -15.02
C GLY A 137 6.94 11.01 -14.97
N PRO A 138 8.06 10.89 -14.24
CA PRO A 138 8.97 12.01 -13.99
C PRO A 138 9.85 12.25 -15.22
N LEU A 139 9.24 12.32 -16.39
CA LEU A 139 9.89 12.89 -17.55
C LEU A 139 9.44 14.33 -17.65
N ASP A 140 10.41 15.22 -17.59
CA ASP A 140 10.27 16.54 -18.18
C ASP A 140 9.68 16.39 -19.60
N ARG A 141 8.97 17.40 -20.08
CA ARG A 141 8.35 17.34 -21.42
C ARG A 141 9.37 17.03 -22.52
N LEU A 142 10.62 17.47 -22.36
CA LEU A 142 11.68 17.24 -23.34
C LEU A 142 12.04 15.75 -23.45
N PRO A 143 12.47 15.05 -22.37
CA PRO A 143 12.79 13.62 -22.49
C PRO A 143 11.61 12.76 -22.94
N TYR A 144 10.37 13.11 -22.59
CA TYR A 144 9.18 12.37 -23.04
C TYR A 144 9.01 12.43 -24.56
N LEU A 145 9.21 13.60 -25.16
CA LEU A 145 9.14 13.77 -26.62
C LEU A 145 10.26 13.05 -27.36
N HIS A 146 11.41 12.81 -26.72
CA HIS A 146 12.53 12.08 -27.32
C HIS A 146 12.36 10.55 -27.26
N LEU A 147 11.44 10.04 -26.44
CA LEU A 147 11.25 8.60 -26.25
C LEU A 147 10.88 7.86 -27.54
N PRO A 148 9.90 8.32 -28.36
CA PRO A 148 9.56 7.63 -29.62
C PRO A 148 10.70 7.69 -30.63
N SER A 149 11.43 8.82 -30.69
CA SER A 149 12.61 8.95 -31.57
C SER A 149 13.73 8.01 -31.16
N PHE A 150 13.99 7.87 -29.86
CA PHE A 150 14.97 6.91 -29.33
C PHE A 150 14.59 5.49 -29.70
N VAL A 151 13.34 5.07 -29.45
CA VAL A 151 12.88 3.72 -29.79
C VAL A 151 12.96 3.46 -31.29
N SER A 152 12.57 4.43 -32.11
CA SER A 152 12.66 4.31 -33.58
C SER A 152 14.11 4.16 -34.06
N VAL A 153 15.05 4.96 -33.53
CA VAL A 153 16.48 4.82 -33.86
C VAL A 153 17.02 3.45 -33.42
N LEU A 154 16.59 2.98 -32.25
CA LEU A 154 17.01 1.70 -31.69
C LEU A 154 16.50 0.52 -32.53
N GLN A 155 15.24 0.52 -32.95
CA GLN A 155 14.67 -0.48 -33.86
C GLN A 155 15.34 -0.45 -35.25
N ASN A 156 15.60 0.75 -35.79
CA ASN A 156 16.25 0.89 -37.08
C ASN A 156 17.71 0.41 -37.05
N LYS A 157 18.41 0.62 -35.92
CA LYS A 157 19.81 0.19 -35.75
C LYS A 157 19.93 -1.30 -35.44
N PHE A 158 18.91 -1.89 -34.81
CA PHE A 158 18.87 -3.30 -34.42
C PHE A 158 17.57 -3.96 -34.92
N PRO A 159 17.54 -4.44 -36.18
CA PRO A 159 16.36 -5.05 -36.79
C PRO A 159 15.87 -6.33 -36.10
N CYS A 160 16.66 -6.90 -35.20
CA CYS A 160 16.26 -8.04 -34.37
C CYS A 160 15.28 -7.66 -33.24
N ILE A 161 15.09 -6.37 -32.96
CA ILE A 161 14.21 -5.88 -31.90
C ILE A 161 12.82 -5.62 -32.50
N LEU A 162 11.91 -6.59 -32.32
CA LEU A 162 10.54 -6.52 -32.85
C LEU A 162 9.63 -5.59 -32.01
N HIS A 163 9.84 -5.58 -30.69
CA HIS A 163 9.03 -4.85 -29.72
C HIS A 163 9.95 -4.22 -28.67
N ALA A 164 9.62 -3.01 -28.24
CA ALA A 164 10.37 -2.30 -27.22
C ALA A 164 9.38 -1.61 -26.28
N ALA A 165 9.53 -1.86 -24.99
CA ALA A 165 8.78 -1.17 -23.95
C ALA A 165 9.76 -0.48 -23.00
N LEU A 166 9.42 0.73 -22.58
CA LEU A 166 10.25 1.50 -21.64
C LEU A 166 9.48 1.71 -20.36
N LEU A 167 10.05 1.21 -19.25
CA LEU A 167 9.49 1.37 -17.91
C LEU A 167 10.41 2.26 -17.07
N LEU A 168 9.82 3.20 -16.34
CA LEU A 168 10.52 4.02 -15.36
C LEU A 168 9.78 3.94 -14.03
N ASN A 169 10.47 3.52 -12.96
CA ASN A 169 9.89 3.33 -11.63
C ASN A 169 8.59 2.49 -11.64
N GLY A 170 8.57 1.41 -12.43
CA GLY A 170 7.39 0.54 -12.57
C GLY A 170 6.27 1.10 -13.46
N CYS A 171 6.39 2.32 -13.98
CA CYS A 171 5.41 2.91 -14.89
C CYS A 171 5.81 2.67 -16.35
N LEU A 172 4.86 2.18 -17.17
CA LEU A 172 5.06 2.02 -18.62
C LEU A 172 4.98 3.39 -19.32
N LEU A 173 6.05 3.77 -20.02
CA LEU A 173 6.16 5.05 -20.72
C LEU A 173 6.04 4.91 -22.25
N PHE A 174 6.41 3.76 -22.80
CA PHE A 174 6.32 3.42 -24.23
C PHE A 174 6.11 1.91 -24.39
N SER A 175 5.34 1.49 -25.40
CA SER A 175 5.04 0.10 -25.77
C SER A 175 4.93 -0.04 -27.29
#